data_AF-A0A1Q4P0K5-F1
#
_entry.id   AF-A0A1Q4P0K5-F1
#
_cell.length_a   1.000
_cell.length_b   1.000
_cell.length_c   1.000
_cell.angle_alpha   90.00
_cell.angle_beta   90.00
_cell.angle_gamma   90.00
#
_symmetry.space_group_name_H-M   'P 1'
#
loop_
_entity.id
_entity.type
_entity.pdbx_description
1 polymer ?
#
loop_
_entity_poly.entity_id
_entity_poly.type
_entity_poly.pdbx_seq_one_letter_code
_entity_poly.pdbx_strand_id
1 'polypeptide(L)'
;MTDKNPQNKAETPVNTSAAPAKAAYTTRDGELKSNALPQADALKERFKTGSIPLQTDFADLIDLANMGRQAVGGAEGQSGPAEGFTLSDTGRLELKPNAAKGVSVDQDGVAIKTGQGIKVNDSGVYLPLGWGLTHGGDGLDVLCKENGGLGASTDGTWVIPGQGITVGSDGVGVSAGNGVAVTSGGVNIKLAKGDHTNGGGGQGTDGTTSGSGGGLWLDSNGLSVDAGEGIQIDDGG
;
A
#
# COMPACT_ATOMS: atom_id res chain seq x y z
N MET A 1 8.50 -37.89 55.04
CA MET A 1 7.21 -37.75 54.33
C MET A 1 7.38 -36.66 53.27
N THR A 2 7.75 -37.06 52.05
CA THR A 2 6.83 -37.32 50.91
C THR A 2 6.26 -36.01 50.36
N ASP A 3 6.79 -35.53 49.23
CA ASP A 3 6.31 -35.81 47.86
C ASP A 3 5.40 -34.64 47.42
N LYS A 4 5.40 -34.08 46.20
CA LYS A 4 5.85 -34.45 44.85
C LYS A 4 5.99 -33.12 44.07
N ASN A 5 7.11 -32.91 43.38
CA ASN A 5 7.29 -33.04 41.92
C ASN A 5 6.65 -31.91 41.05
N PRO A 6 7.41 -31.31 40.11
CA PRO A 6 6.99 -30.19 39.28
C PRO A 6 6.42 -30.65 37.91
N GLN A 7 5.41 -29.95 37.40
CA GLN A 7 4.92 -29.99 36.00
C GLN A 7 4.39 -28.57 35.69
N ASN A 8 4.61 -27.93 34.55
CA ASN A 8 4.68 -28.46 33.20
C ASN A 8 5.56 -27.55 32.32
N LYS A 9 6.56 -28.15 31.68
CA LYS A 9 7.39 -27.56 30.64
C LYS A 9 6.56 -27.62 29.36
N ALA A 10 6.12 -26.48 28.84
CA ALA A 10 5.42 -26.46 27.55
C ALA A 10 6.43 -26.83 26.46
N GLU A 11 6.33 -28.07 26.01
CA GLU A 11 7.09 -28.64 24.91
C GLU A 11 6.69 -27.94 23.61
N THR A 12 7.70 -27.43 22.90
CA THR A 12 7.61 -27.01 21.51
C THR A 12 7.16 -28.23 20.69
N PRO A 13 6.03 -28.17 19.96
CA PRO A 13 5.71 -29.24 19.03
C PRO A 13 6.74 -29.23 17.90
N VAL A 14 7.58 -30.26 17.92
CA VAL A 14 8.41 -30.69 16.79
C VAL A 14 7.47 -30.89 15.61
N ASN A 15 7.52 -29.96 14.66
CA ASN A 15 6.82 -30.11 13.39
C ASN A 15 7.58 -31.19 12.59
N THR A 16 7.19 -32.44 12.81
CA THR A 16 7.64 -33.59 12.05
C THR A 16 7.30 -33.34 10.59
N SER A 17 8.34 -33.13 9.78
CA SER A 17 8.30 -33.10 8.32
C SER A 17 7.40 -34.23 7.80
N ALA A 18 6.18 -33.87 7.42
CA ALA A 18 5.30 -34.77 6.70
C ALA A 18 5.98 -35.13 5.39
N ALA A 19 6.27 -36.42 5.20
CA ALA A 19 6.74 -36.97 3.94
C ALA A 19 5.79 -36.52 2.82
N PRO A 20 6.29 -36.04 1.67
CA PRO A 20 5.42 -35.66 0.57
C PRO A 20 4.63 -36.90 0.15
N ALA A 21 3.31 -36.74 0.08
CA ALA A 21 2.40 -37.75 -0.42
C ALA A 21 2.93 -38.27 -1.75
N LYS A 22 3.18 -39.58 -1.81
CA LYS A 22 3.54 -40.30 -3.01
C LYS A 22 2.37 -40.19 -3.98
N ALA A 23 2.41 -39.15 -4.82
CA ALA A 23 1.53 -39.05 -5.97
C ALA A 23 1.75 -40.32 -6.78
N ALA A 24 0.69 -41.11 -6.92
CA ALA A 24 0.66 -42.18 -7.89
C ALA A 24 0.80 -41.52 -9.26
N TYR A 25 2.04 -41.48 -9.77
CA TYR A 25 2.29 -41.23 -11.17
C TYR A 25 1.65 -42.38 -11.93
N THR A 26 0.47 -42.13 -12.49
CA THR A 26 0.04 -42.88 -13.65
C THR A 26 1.14 -42.68 -14.69
N THR A 27 1.91 -43.73 -14.93
CA THR A 27 2.88 -43.81 -16.03
C THR A 27 2.14 -43.38 -17.29
N ARG A 28 2.41 -42.17 -17.77
CA ARG A 28 1.99 -41.76 -19.10
C ARG A 28 2.75 -42.66 -20.06
N ASP A 29 2.04 -43.33 -20.96
CA ASP A 29 2.64 -44.01 -22.10
C ASP A 29 3.48 -42.97 -22.86
N GLY A 30 4.81 -43.00 -22.66
CA GLY A 30 5.72 -41.95 -23.12
C GLY A 30 6.84 -41.58 -22.13
N GLU A 31 6.89 -42.16 -20.93
CA GLU A 31 8.04 -42.02 -20.04
C GLU A 31 9.31 -42.58 -20.74
N LEU A 32 10.19 -41.67 -21.14
CA LEU A 32 11.48 -41.98 -21.76
C LEU A 32 12.26 -42.90 -20.81
N LYS A 33 12.40 -44.17 -21.19
CA LYS A 33 13.32 -45.09 -20.52
C LYS A 33 14.70 -44.44 -20.61
N SER A 34 15.32 -44.19 -19.46
CA SER A 34 16.65 -43.56 -19.36
C SER A 34 17.76 -44.50 -19.84
N ASN A 35 17.74 -44.84 -21.13
CA ASN A 35 18.93 -45.35 -21.80
C ASN A 35 19.79 -44.12 -22.12
N ALA A 36 21.09 -44.17 -21.81
CA ALA A 36 21.98 -43.07 -22.15
C ALA A 36 22.02 -42.91 -23.68
N LEU A 37 21.36 -41.89 -24.20
CA LEU A 37 21.33 -41.62 -25.63
C LEU A 37 22.73 -41.25 -26.15
N PRO A 38 23.07 -41.63 -27.37
CA PRO A 38 24.36 -41.29 -27.96
C PRO A 38 24.51 -39.78 -28.10
N GLN A 39 25.75 -39.31 -28.01
CA GLN A 39 26.10 -37.93 -28.35
C GLN A 39 25.82 -37.65 -29.84
N ALA A 40 25.52 -36.40 -30.18
CA ALA A 40 25.19 -36.00 -31.55
C ALA A 40 26.24 -36.43 -32.58
N ASP A 41 27.53 -36.34 -32.23
CA ASP A 41 28.61 -36.72 -33.15
C ASP A 41 28.68 -38.24 -33.39
N ALA A 42 28.31 -39.05 -32.40
CA ALA A 42 28.20 -40.50 -32.59
C ALA A 42 27.07 -40.86 -33.55
N LEU A 43 25.94 -40.13 -33.53
CA LEU A 43 24.89 -40.28 -34.53
C LEU A 43 25.38 -39.83 -35.92
N LYS A 44 26.06 -38.69 -36.04
CA LYS A 44 26.61 -38.23 -37.33
C LYS A 44 27.53 -39.28 -37.98
N GLU A 45 28.35 -39.97 -37.20
CA GLU A 45 29.23 -41.04 -37.70
C GLU A 45 28.47 -42.28 -38.21
N ARG A 46 27.30 -42.56 -37.64
CA ARG A 46 26.42 -43.65 -38.10
C ARG A 46 25.60 -43.24 -39.33
N PHE A 47 25.24 -41.96 -39.42
CA PHE A 47 24.48 -41.35 -40.52
C PHE A 47 25.36 -40.66 -41.60
N LYS A 48 26.53 -41.23 -41.91
CA LYS A 48 27.43 -40.71 -42.95
C LYS A 48 27.32 -41.48 -44.27
N THR A 49 27.80 -40.87 -45.34
CA THR A 49 27.88 -41.51 -46.66
C THR A 49 28.67 -42.82 -46.59
N GLY A 50 28.12 -43.88 -47.17
CA GLY A 50 28.71 -45.23 -47.16
C GLY A 50 28.40 -46.05 -45.91
N SER A 51 27.76 -45.48 -44.89
CA SER A 51 27.20 -46.22 -43.76
C SER A 51 25.73 -46.58 -44.02
N ILE A 52 25.30 -47.73 -43.51
CA ILE A 52 23.88 -48.15 -43.46
C ILE A 52 23.44 -48.06 -41.99
N PRO A 53 22.70 -47.01 -41.59
CA PRO A 53 22.20 -46.87 -40.22
C PRO A 53 21.30 -48.04 -39.81
N LEU A 54 21.38 -48.45 -38.55
CA LEU A 54 20.57 -49.52 -37.98
C LEU A 54 19.24 -48.98 -37.45
N GLN A 55 18.27 -49.87 -37.21
CA GLN A 55 16.98 -49.50 -36.59
C GLN A 55 17.18 -48.78 -35.25
N THR A 56 18.16 -49.20 -34.44
CA THR A 56 18.51 -48.56 -33.18
C THR A 56 19.01 -47.12 -33.38
N ASP A 57 19.72 -46.83 -34.47
CA ASP A 57 20.22 -45.49 -34.75
C ASP A 57 19.09 -44.52 -35.09
N PHE A 58 18.05 -45.01 -35.78
CA PHE A 58 16.84 -44.24 -36.03
C PHE A 58 16.04 -44.01 -34.74
N ALA A 59 15.91 -45.03 -33.88
CA ALA A 59 15.26 -44.87 -32.58
C ALA A 59 15.99 -43.85 -31.70
N ASP A 60 17.32 -43.95 -31.60
CA ASP A 60 18.15 -43.00 -30.86
C ASP A 60 17.99 -41.57 -31.39
N LEU A 61 17.95 -41.38 -32.72
CA LEU A 61 17.74 -40.07 -33.33
C LEU A 61 16.35 -39.50 -33.03
N ILE A 62 15.30 -40.32 -33.13
CA ILE A 62 13.93 -39.91 -32.85
C ILE A 62 13.78 -39.51 -31.38
N ASP A 63 14.31 -40.33 -30.46
CA ASP A 63 14.25 -40.06 -29.04
C ASP A 63 15.04 -38.79 -28.68
N LEU A 64 16.24 -38.60 -29.26
CA LEU A 64 17.04 -37.39 -29.07
C LEU A 64 16.32 -36.14 -29.59
N ALA A 65 15.73 -36.21 -30.78
CA ALA A 65 14.95 -35.10 -31.35
C ALA A 65 13.70 -34.80 -30.52
N ASN A 66 13.00 -35.84 -30.06
CA ASN A 66 11.81 -35.72 -29.22
C ASN A 66 12.16 -35.07 -27.87
N MET A 67 13.24 -35.50 -27.22
CA MET A 67 13.76 -34.86 -26.01
C MET A 67 14.13 -33.40 -26.24
N GLY A 68 14.83 -33.09 -27.35
CA GLY A 68 15.20 -31.71 -27.67
C GLY A 68 13.98 -30.79 -27.83
N ARG A 69 12.96 -31.26 -28.54
CA ARG A 69 11.67 -30.57 -28.68
C ARG A 69 10.99 -30.36 -27.32
N GLN A 70 10.92 -31.40 -26.50
CA GLN A 70 10.29 -31.34 -25.17
C GLN A 70 11.06 -30.42 -24.21
N ALA A 71 12.40 -30.39 -24.30
CA ALA A 71 13.25 -29.54 -23.46
C ALA A 71 13.00 -28.04 -23.68
N VAL A 72 12.58 -27.64 -24.89
CA VAL A 72 12.17 -26.26 -25.20
C VAL A 72 10.65 -26.04 -25.06
N GLY A 73 9.91 -27.03 -24.54
CA GLY A 73 8.47 -26.98 -24.32
C GLY A 73 7.60 -27.17 -25.56
N GLY A 74 8.15 -27.60 -26.70
CA GLY A 74 7.40 -27.74 -27.95
C GLY A 74 6.45 -28.95 -27.97
N ALA A 75 5.21 -28.76 -28.43
CA ALA A 75 4.27 -29.85 -28.73
C ALA A 75 4.49 -30.46 -30.12
N GLU A 76 3.87 -31.60 -30.43
CA GLU A 76 4.06 -32.25 -31.73
C GLU A 76 3.52 -31.34 -32.84
N GLY A 77 4.26 -31.25 -33.94
CA GLY A 77 3.92 -30.34 -35.04
C GLY A 77 4.18 -28.85 -34.76
N GLN A 78 4.63 -28.46 -33.56
CA GLN A 78 5.08 -27.10 -33.30
C GLN A 78 6.53 -26.90 -33.73
N SER A 79 6.81 -25.74 -34.33
CA SER A 79 8.16 -25.31 -34.67
C SER A 79 8.63 -24.29 -33.64
N GLY A 80 9.76 -24.58 -33.00
CA GLY A 80 10.41 -23.69 -32.03
C GLY A 80 9.98 -23.90 -30.57
N PRO A 81 10.52 -23.08 -29.65
CA PRO A 81 10.19 -23.12 -28.23
C PRO A 81 8.73 -22.75 -27.92
N ALA A 82 8.27 -23.10 -26.73
CA ALA A 82 7.00 -22.65 -26.19
C ALA A 82 6.94 -21.12 -25.97
N GLU A 83 5.73 -20.59 -25.78
CA GLU A 83 5.53 -19.17 -25.44
C GLU A 83 6.33 -18.76 -24.20
N GLY A 84 6.87 -17.54 -24.21
CA GLY A 84 7.75 -17.04 -23.16
C GLY A 84 9.22 -17.43 -23.34
N PHE A 85 9.55 -18.24 -24.34
CA PHE A 85 10.92 -18.56 -24.73
C PHE A 85 11.23 -18.16 -26.17
N THR A 86 12.52 -18.09 -26.49
CA THR A 86 13.06 -17.92 -27.84
C THR A 86 14.39 -18.66 -27.94
N LEU A 87 14.88 -18.88 -29.16
CA LEU A 87 16.27 -19.25 -29.38
C LEU A 87 17.07 -18.00 -29.77
N SER A 88 18.28 -17.87 -29.26
CA SER A 88 19.26 -16.89 -29.76
C SER A 88 19.71 -17.26 -31.17
N ASP A 89 20.44 -16.36 -31.83
CA ASP A 89 21.08 -16.64 -33.14
C ASP A 89 22.10 -17.79 -33.07
N THR A 90 22.58 -18.13 -31.87
CA THR A 90 23.49 -19.26 -31.62
C THR A 90 22.76 -20.53 -31.17
N GLY A 91 21.43 -20.52 -31.15
CA GLY A 91 20.61 -21.67 -30.77
C GLY A 91 20.51 -21.91 -29.26
N ARG A 92 20.88 -20.94 -28.41
CA ARG A 92 20.68 -21.03 -26.97
C ARG A 92 19.22 -20.71 -26.63
N LEU A 93 18.61 -21.49 -25.73
CA LEU A 93 17.29 -21.20 -25.20
C LEU A 93 17.36 -19.97 -24.28
N GLU A 94 16.50 -18.99 -24.54
CA GLU A 94 16.43 -17.72 -23.81
C GLU A 94 14.98 -17.42 -23.43
N LEU A 95 14.79 -16.67 -22.34
CA LEU A 95 13.49 -16.12 -21.99
C LEU A 95 13.15 -14.98 -22.95
N LYS A 96 11.88 -14.92 -23.35
CA LYS A 96 11.31 -13.86 -24.17
C LYS A 96 10.35 -13.03 -23.31
N PRO A 97 10.85 -12.18 -22.40
CA PRO A 97 9.99 -11.31 -21.62
C PRO A 97 9.32 -10.29 -22.54
N ASN A 98 8.11 -9.87 -22.18
CA ASN A 98 7.56 -8.65 -22.78
C ASN A 98 8.28 -7.45 -22.18
N ALA A 99 9.30 -6.96 -22.87
CA ALA A 99 10.16 -5.87 -22.38
C ALA A 99 9.39 -4.57 -22.06
N ALA A 100 8.18 -4.38 -22.61
CA ALA A 100 7.33 -3.22 -22.29
C ALA A 100 6.53 -3.40 -20.99
N LYS A 101 6.42 -4.62 -20.45
CA LYS A 101 5.58 -4.96 -19.28
C LYS A 101 6.36 -5.12 -17.97
N GLY A 102 7.52 -4.47 -17.86
CA GLY A 102 8.20 -4.33 -16.58
C GLY A 102 9.10 -5.49 -16.13
N VAL A 103 9.37 -6.48 -17.00
CA VAL A 103 10.38 -7.52 -16.75
C VAL A 103 11.60 -7.26 -17.64
N SER A 104 12.80 -7.38 -17.09
CA SER A 104 14.07 -7.40 -17.81
C SER A 104 14.77 -8.74 -17.62
N VAL A 105 15.45 -9.18 -18.66
CA VAL A 105 16.34 -10.34 -18.62
C VAL A 105 17.67 -9.90 -19.18
N ASP A 106 18.75 -10.17 -18.45
CA ASP A 106 20.12 -9.84 -18.83
C ASP A 106 21.08 -10.95 -18.36
N GLN A 107 22.38 -10.62 -18.30
CA GLN A 107 23.45 -11.56 -17.96
C GLN A 107 23.38 -12.01 -16.50
N ASP A 108 22.79 -11.18 -15.63
CA ASP A 108 22.69 -11.42 -14.19
C ASP A 108 21.39 -12.15 -13.82
N GLY A 109 20.43 -12.24 -14.76
CA GLY A 109 19.26 -13.09 -14.65
C GLY A 109 17.96 -12.38 -15.03
N VAL A 110 16.90 -12.65 -14.27
CA VAL A 110 15.56 -12.06 -14.48
C VAL A 110 15.28 -11.06 -13.36
N ALA A 111 14.88 -9.85 -13.74
CA ALA A 111 14.58 -8.78 -12.79
C ALA A 111 13.31 -8.02 -13.16
N ILE A 112 12.79 -7.27 -12.18
CA ILE A 112 11.74 -6.29 -12.39
C ILE A 112 12.38 -4.97 -12.81
N LYS A 113 11.86 -4.35 -13.87
CA LYS A 113 12.22 -2.99 -14.25
C LYS A 113 11.68 -2.02 -13.19
N THR A 114 12.58 -1.33 -12.52
CA THR A 114 12.25 -0.36 -11.48
C THR A 114 11.98 1.02 -12.06
N GLY A 115 11.27 1.83 -11.28
CA GLY A 115 10.94 3.21 -11.63
C GLY A 115 10.92 4.07 -10.38
N GLN A 116 10.25 5.23 -10.44
CA GLN A 116 10.11 6.08 -9.27
C GLN A 116 9.21 5.48 -8.18
N GLY A 117 8.20 4.70 -8.57
CA GLY A 117 7.23 4.11 -7.64
C GLY A 117 7.57 2.71 -7.14
N ILE A 118 8.59 2.04 -7.72
CA ILE A 118 8.98 0.67 -7.33
C ILE A 118 10.50 0.60 -7.30
N LYS A 119 11.05 0.13 -6.18
CA LYS A 119 12.46 -0.21 -6.03
C LYS A 119 12.63 -1.67 -5.61
N VAL A 120 13.83 -2.19 -5.84
CA VAL A 120 14.23 -3.54 -5.47
C VAL A 120 15.51 -3.47 -4.66
N ASN A 121 15.60 -4.26 -3.60
CA ASN A 121 16.82 -4.49 -2.82
C ASN A 121 16.85 -5.96 -2.36
N ASP A 122 17.79 -6.30 -1.49
CA ASP A 122 17.97 -7.67 -0.98
C ASP A 122 16.77 -8.20 -0.17
N SER A 123 15.85 -7.33 0.25
CA SER A 123 14.59 -7.72 0.93
C SER A 123 13.41 -7.91 -0.03
N GLY A 124 13.59 -7.60 -1.32
CA GLY A 124 12.58 -7.76 -2.37
C GLY A 124 12.13 -6.44 -3.00
N VAL A 125 10.91 -6.44 -3.53
CA VAL A 125 10.27 -5.32 -4.23
C VAL A 125 9.52 -4.46 -3.22
N TYR A 126 9.73 -3.14 -3.22
CA TYR A 126 9.09 -2.22 -2.27
C TYR A 126 8.73 -0.86 -2.90
N LEU A 127 7.84 -0.13 -2.24
CA LEU A 127 7.47 1.24 -2.57
C LEU A 127 8.43 2.21 -1.88
N PRO A 128 9.18 3.05 -2.61
CA PRO A 128 9.91 4.15 -1.97
C PRO A 128 8.91 5.20 -1.50
N LEU A 129 8.99 5.60 -0.23
CA LEU A 129 8.05 6.56 0.37
C LEU A 129 8.60 7.98 0.37
N GLY A 130 7.70 8.93 0.13
CA GLY A 130 7.96 10.37 0.30
C GLY A 130 7.73 10.83 1.73
N TRP A 131 7.84 12.14 1.94
CA TRP A 131 7.57 12.75 3.25
C TRP A 131 6.10 12.61 3.66
N GLY A 132 5.87 12.44 4.96
CA GLY A 132 4.52 12.27 5.52
C GLY A 132 3.93 10.87 5.35
N LEU A 133 4.71 9.92 4.82
CA LEU A 133 4.32 8.52 4.69
C LEU A 133 5.34 7.62 5.39
N THR A 134 4.88 6.49 5.90
CA THR A 134 5.73 5.44 6.44
C THR A 134 5.16 4.06 6.10
N HIS A 135 6.01 3.04 6.06
CA HIS A 135 5.53 1.68 6.11
C HIS A 135 5.12 1.40 7.55
N GLY A 136 3.89 0.96 7.76
CA GLY A 136 3.35 0.66 9.07
C GLY A 136 2.21 -0.36 8.98
N GLY A 137 2.03 -1.14 10.05
CA GLY A 137 1.20 -2.34 10.01
C GLY A 137 1.53 -3.26 8.83
N ASP A 138 0.50 -3.66 8.09
CA ASP A 138 0.60 -4.49 6.88
C ASP A 138 0.72 -3.66 5.58
N GLY A 139 0.91 -2.34 5.65
CA GLY A 139 0.83 -1.48 4.47
C GLY A 139 1.49 -0.10 4.60
N LEU A 140 0.73 0.93 4.21
CA LEU A 140 1.17 2.32 4.13
C LEU A 140 0.38 3.16 5.13
N ASP A 141 1.11 3.88 5.98
CA ASP A 141 0.55 4.76 6.99
C ASP A 141 0.93 6.23 6.74
N VAL A 142 0.15 7.14 7.31
CA VAL A 142 0.49 8.56 7.38
C VAL A 142 1.45 8.78 8.54
N LEU A 143 2.63 9.34 8.24
CA LEU A 143 3.59 9.74 9.25
C LEU A 143 3.21 11.12 9.81
N CYS A 144 2.46 11.12 10.91
CA CYS A 144 2.16 12.35 11.64
C CYS A 144 3.34 12.78 12.51
N LYS A 145 3.63 14.09 12.52
CA LYS A 145 4.60 14.66 13.45
C LYS A 145 4.08 14.51 14.88
N GLU A 146 4.94 14.03 15.78
CA GLU A 146 4.64 13.98 17.21
C GLU A 146 4.28 15.37 17.75
N ASN A 147 3.20 15.47 18.53
CA ASN A 147 2.63 16.73 19.01
C ASN A 147 2.25 17.71 17.87
N GLY A 148 1.97 17.20 16.67
CA GLY A 148 1.41 17.95 15.55
C GLY A 148 -0.10 18.14 15.67
N GLY A 149 -0.68 18.82 14.66
CA GLY A 149 -2.13 19.03 14.57
C GLY A 149 -2.91 17.88 13.92
N LEU A 150 -2.23 16.80 13.52
CA LEU A 150 -2.83 15.63 12.87
C LEU A 150 -2.42 14.35 13.61
N GLY A 151 -3.33 13.40 13.69
CA GLY A 151 -3.10 12.04 14.15
C GLY A 151 -3.55 11.02 13.11
N ALA A 152 -2.95 9.84 13.17
CA ALA A 152 -3.32 8.68 12.36
C ALA A 152 -3.22 7.40 13.20
N SER A 153 -4.15 6.47 12.98
CA SER A 153 -4.19 5.13 13.56
C SER A 153 -4.97 4.19 12.64
N THR A 154 -5.21 2.98 13.13
CA THR A 154 -6.09 1.99 12.49
C THR A 154 -7.53 2.50 12.28
N ASP A 155 -7.96 3.51 13.04
CA ASP A 155 -9.31 4.09 12.93
C ASP A 155 -9.39 5.21 11.87
N GLY A 156 -8.26 5.59 11.27
CA GLY A 156 -8.17 6.62 10.24
C GLY A 156 -7.29 7.80 10.64
N THR A 157 -7.51 8.95 10.01
CA THR A 157 -6.78 10.21 10.24
C THR A 157 -7.68 11.26 10.85
N TRP A 158 -7.18 12.06 11.79
CA TRP A 158 -7.96 13.11 12.46
C TRP A 158 -7.14 14.36 12.77
N VAL A 159 -7.83 15.44 13.12
CA VAL A 159 -7.23 16.66 13.66
C VAL A 159 -7.10 16.54 15.17
N ILE A 160 -5.94 16.88 15.72
CA ILE A 160 -5.71 17.01 17.16
C ILE A 160 -5.98 18.47 17.54
N PRO A 161 -7.12 18.79 18.17
CA PRO A 161 -7.48 20.18 18.46
C PRO A 161 -6.57 20.79 19.53
N GLY A 162 -6.08 21.99 19.27
CA GLY A 162 -5.54 22.88 20.29
C GLY A 162 -6.63 23.66 21.02
N GLN A 163 -6.25 24.51 21.97
CA GLN A 163 -7.20 25.42 22.63
C GLN A 163 -7.87 26.34 21.59
N GLY A 164 -9.17 26.57 21.76
CA GLY A 164 -9.96 27.38 20.84
C GLY A 164 -10.45 26.64 19.60
N ILE A 165 -10.11 25.36 19.41
CA ILE A 165 -10.60 24.51 18.32
C ILE A 165 -11.46 23.38 18.89
N THR A 166 -12.55 23.06 18.21
CA THR A 166 -13.39 21.88 18.47
C THR A 166 -13.38 20.95 17.27
N VAL A 167 -13.42 19.64 17.50
CA VAL A 167 -13.62 18.64 16.44
C VAL A 167 -14.81 17.79 16.84
N GLY A 168 -15.81 17.69 15.96
CA GLY A 168 -17.05 16.95 16.20
C GLY A 168 -17.63 16.37 14.92
N SER A 169 -18.89 15.93 14.96
CA SER A 169 -19.59 15.35 13.80
C SER A 169 -19.68 16.31 12.61
N ASP A 170 -19.70 17.61 12.88
CA ASP A 170 -19.81 18.67 11.87
C ASP A 170 -18.44 19.12 11.34
N GLY A 171 -17.35 18.46 11.76
CA GLY A 171 -15.99 18.76 11.36
C GLY A 171 -15.20 19.58 12.38
N VAL A 172 -14.34 20.47 11.90
CA VAL A 172 -13.45 21.31 12.70
C VAL A 172 -14.06 22.71 12.86
N GLY A 173 -14.17 23.19 14.09
CA GLY A 173 -14.78 24.48 14.42
C GLY A 173 -13.99 25.29 15.45
N VAL A 174 -14.50 26.49 15.76
CA VAL A 174 -13.95 27.37 16.80
C VAL A 174 -14.71 27.15 18.10
N SER A 175 -13.98 26.98 19.20
CA SER A 175 -14.54 26.96 20.55
C SER A 175 -14.87 28.38 20.99
N ALA A 176 -16.15 28.71 21.12
CA ALA A 176 -16.59 30.03 21.55
C ALA A 176 -16.23 30.27 23.03
N GLY A 177 -15.34 31.23 23.28
CA GLY A 177 -15.01 31.72 24.62
C GLY A 177 -15.84 32.95 25.03
N ASN A 178 -15.48 33.54 26.17
CA ASN A 178 -16.03 34.84 26.56
C ASN A 178 -15.69 35.89 25.50
N GLY A 179 -16.68 36.68 25.10
CA GLY A 179 -16.49 37.71 24.09
C GLY A 179 -16.54 37.20 22.63
N VAL A 180 -16.74 35.90 22.40
CA VAL A 180 -16.83 35.31 21.05
C VAL A 180 -18.17 34.62 20.86
N ALA A 181 -18.81 34.88 19.73
CA ALA A 181 -20.00 34.15 19.27
C ALA A 181 -19.72 33.47 17.93
N VAL A 182 -19.85 32.15 17.88
CA VAL A 182 -19.70 31.38 16.64
C VAL A 182 -21.09 31.03 16.13
N THR A 183 -21.42 31.46 14.91
CA THR A 183 -22.73 31.28 14.26
C THR A 183 -22.54 30.61 12.89
N SER A 184 -23.63 30.26 12.22
CA SER A 184 -23.57 29.80 10.81
C SER A 184 -22.99 30.84 9.85
N GLY A 185 -23.00 32.13 10.23
CA GLY A 185 -22.37 33.22 9.47
C GLY A 185 -20.88 33.45 9.79
N GLY A 186 -20.28 32.72 10.74
CA GLY A 186 -18.88 32.85 11.13
C GLY A 186 -18.68 33.27 12.59
N VAL A 187 -17.50 33.87 12.88
CA VAL A 187 -17.07 34.28 14.23
C VAL A 187 -17.36 35.76 14.44
N ASN A 188 -18.05 36.09 15.53
CA ASN A 188 -18.47 37.44 15.92
C ASN A 188 -18.00 37.79 17.33
N ILE A 189 -18.10 39.06 17.70
CA ILE A 189 -17.88 39.53 19.06
C ILE A 189 -19.18 39.38 19.86
N LYS A 190 -19.09 38.71 21.01
CA LYS A 190 -20.15 38.62 22.00
C LYS A 190 -20.00 39.78 22.99
N LEU A 191 -20.96 40.69 23.03
CA LEU A 191 -20.95 41.76 24.03
C LEU A 191 -21.51 41.22 25.35
N ALA A 192 -20.84 41.53 26.46
CA ALA A 192 -21.29 41.09 27.77
C ALA A 192 -22.64 41.73 28.12
N LYS A 193 -23.50 40.96 28.79
CA LYS A 193 -24.68 41.51 29.44
C LYS A 193 -24.21 42.41 30.59
N GLY A 194 -24.49 43.71 30.51
CA GLY A 194 -24.30 44.59 31.66
C GLY A 194 -25.24 44.20 32.80
N ASP A 195 -24.76 44.22 34.04
CA ASP A 195 -25.57 44.00 35.24
C ASP A 195 -26.57 45.15 35.48
N HIS A 196 -26.34 46.30 34.84
CA HIS A 196 -27.28 47.42 34.81
C HIS A 196 -28.25 47.25 33.63
N THR A 197 -29.49 46.84 33.94
CA THR A 197 -30.59 46.94 32.99
C THR A 197 -31.02 48.40 32.90
N ASN A 198 -30.46 49.17 31.98
CA ASN A 198 -30.88 50.55 31.71
C ASN A 198 -32.26 50.58 31.01
N GLY A 199 -33.28 49.94 31.59
CA GLY A 199 -34.68 50.10 31.20
C GLY A 199 -35.14 49.51 29.85
N GLY A 200 -34.26 48.96 29.02
CA GLY A 200 -34.63 48.31 27.76
C GLY A 200 -34.73 46.78 27.89
N GLY A 201 -35.92 46.20 27.74
CA GLY A 201 -36.19 44.76 27.81
C GLY A 201 -35.59 43.89 26.70
N GLY A 202 -34.50 44.33 26.05
CA GLY A 202 -33.86 43.65 24.92
C GLY A 202 -32.65 42.83 25.34
N GLN A 203 -32.79 41.88 26.25
CA GLN A 203 -31.69 40.95 26.55
C GLN A 203 -31.80 39.72 25.65
N GLY A 204 -31.00 39.69 24.59
CA GLY A 204 -30.69 38.43 23.92
C GLY A 204 -30.05 37.48 24.93
N THR A 205 -30.57 36.27 25.06
CA THR A 205 -30.15 35.26 26.06
C THR A 205 -28.70 34.79 25.90
N ASP A 206 -27.99 35.21 24.85
CA ASP A 206 -26.66 34.72 24.49
C ASP A 206 -25.63 35.80 24.09
N GLY A 207 -25.92 37.10 24.28
CA GLY A 207 -24.97 38.18 24.00
C GLY A 207 -24.61 38.37 22.51
N THR A 208 -25.38 37.78 21.60
CA THR A 208 -25.37 38.13 20.18
C THR A 208 -26.32 39.30 19.96
N THR A 209 -25.83 40.53 20.06
CA THR A 209 -26.68 41.71 19.89
C THR A 209 -26.85 42.03 18.42
N SER A 210 -27.65 41.25 17.70
CA SER A 210 -28.47 41.81 16.63
C SER A 210 -29.73 42.40 17.27
N GLY A 211 -29.60 43.50 18.02
CA GLY A 211 -30.73 44.10 18.73
C GLY A 211 -30.37 45.21 19.71
N SER A 212 -31.31 46.15 19.89
CA SER A 212 -31.16 47.46 20.54
C SER A 212 -31.17 47.44 22.08
N GLY A 213 -30.68 46.38 22.72
CA GLY A 213 -30.77 46.21 24.18
C GLY A 213 -29.43 45.96 24.85
N GLY A 214 -28.76 47.04 25.24
CA GLY A 214 -27.50 47.02 25.99
C GLY A 214 -26.75 48.34 25.83
N GLY A 215 -25.98 48.74 26.84
CA GLY A 215 -25.20 49.98 26.86
C GLY A 215 -24.18 50.15 25.70
N LEU A 216 -23.92 49.10 24.93
CA LEU A 216 -22.98 49.04 23.81
C LEU A 216 -23.60 48.27 22.64
N TRP A 217 -23.58 48.85 21.44
CA TRP A 217 -24.04 48.25 20.18
C TRP A 217 -22.91 48.33 19.15
N LEU A 218 -22.57 47.20 18.52
CA LEU A 218 -21.65 47.15 17.37
C LEU A 218 -22.37 46.61 16.13
N ASP A 219 -22.37 47.37 15.03
CA ASP A 219 -22.86 46.92 13.73
C ASP A 219 -22.00 47.45 12.56
N SER A 220 -22.47 47.28 11.33
CA SER A 220 -21.78 47.75 10.12
C SER A 220 -21.60 49.26 10.05
N ASN A 221 -22.36 50.04 10.82
CA ASN A 221 -22.30 51.50 10.90
C ASN A 221 -21.36 51.98 12.02
N GLY A 222 -20.90 51.08 12.90
CA GLY A 222 -19.89 51.38 13.91
C GLY A 222 -20.27 50.97 15.33
N LEU A 223 -19.65 51.64 16.31
CA LEU A 223 -19.94 51.49 17.72
C LEU A 223 -20.92 52.58 18.17
N SER A 224 -22.02 52.18 18.78
CA SER A 224 -22.92 53.05 19.51
C SER A 224 -22.91 52.68 20.99
N VAL A 225 -23.01 53.69 21.84
CA VAL A 225 -23.01 53.54 23.30
C VAL A 225 -24.23 54.26 23.84
N ASP A 226 -25.06 53.59 24.63
CA ASP A 226 -26.04 54.26 25.47
C ASP A 226 -25.31 54.81 26.70
N ALA A 227 -25.10 56.12 26.67
CA ALA A 227 -24.26 56.83 27.62
C ALA A 227 -24.80 56.78 29.07
N GLY A 228 -26.11 56.49 29.23
CA GLY A 228 -26.78 56.58 30.53
C GLY A 228 -26.56 57.95 31.19
N GLU A 229 -26.59 58.01 32.53
CA GLU A 229 -26.31 59.24 33.28
C GLU A 229 -24.81 59.48 33.56
N GLY A 230 -23.95 58.51 33.23
CA GLY A 230 -22.54 58.50 33.65
C GLY A 230 -21.53 58.82 32.54
N ILE A 231 -21.94 58.81 31.28
CA ILE A 231 -21.08 59.11 30.12
C ILE A 231 -21.66 60.34 29.42
N GLN A 232 -20.81 61.33 29.13
CA GLN A 232 -21.15 62.45 28.27
C GLN A 232 -20.45 62.24 26.93
N ILE A 233 -21.22 62.18 25.85
CA ILE A 233 -20.69 62.14 24.48
C ILE A 233 -20.74 63.59 23.99
N ASP A 234 -19.58 64.24 23.93
CA ASP A 234 -19.49 65.57 23.33
C ASP A 234 -19.49 65.42 21.80
N ASP A 235 -20.21 66.30 21.09
CA ASP A 235 -20.23 66.36 19.62
C ASP A 235 -18.88 66.81 19.00
N GLY A 236 -17.79 66.74 19.77
CA GLY A 236 -16.44 67.14 19.39
C GLY A 236 -15.79 66.15 18.43
N GLY A 237 -16.32 66.07 17.21
CA GLY A 237 -15.60 65.64 16.01
C GLY A 237 -14.86 66.81 15.37
#